data_AF-A0A4V1S995-F1
#
_entry.id   AF-A0A4V1S995-F1
#
_cell.length_a   1.000
_cell.length_b   1.000
_cell.length_c   1.000
_cell.angle_alpha   90.00
_cell.angle_beta   90.00
_cell.angle_gamma   90.00
#
_symmetry.space_group_name_H-M   'P 1'
#
loop_
_entity.id
_entity.type
_entity.pdbx_description
1 polymer ?
#
loop_
_entity_poly.entity_id
_entity_poly.type
_entity_poly.pdbx_seq_one_letter_code
_entity_poly.pdbx_strand_id
1 'polypeptide(L)' 'MKPPFPLLTVWLLAAGLSTAQTVSSPVPEALRTAFKLDPFYQKSVDASGLPIVSSAKVRDQAL' A
#
# COMPACT_ATOMS: atom_id res chain seq x y z
N MET A 1 1.96 -26.33 47.46
CA MET A 1 2.54 -26.56 46.11
C MET A 1 1.77 -25.70 45.12
N LYS A 2 2.44 -24.72 44.50
CA LYS A 2 1.84 -23.73 43.58
C LYS A 2 2.65 -23.76 42.28
N PRO A 3 2.08 -24.06 41.11
CA PRO A 3 2.67 -23.57 39.88
C PRO A 3 2.38 -22.06 39.76
N PRO A 4 3.41 -21.22 39.57
CA PRO A 4 3.22 -19.80 39.28
C PRO A 4 2.82 -19.63 37.79
N PHE A 5 1.94 -18.65 37.57
CA PHE A 5 1.50 -18.05 36.29
C PHE A 5 2.57 -17.96 35.18
N PRO A 6 2.21 -17.81 33.87
CA PRO A 6 0.99 -17.13 33.40
C PRO A 6 0.26 -17.73 32.17
N LEU A 7 -1.08 -17.71 32.25
CA LEU A 7 -2.03 -17.89 31.15
C LEU A 7 -2.12 -16.63 30.23
N LEU A 8 -1.00 -15.94 29.97
CA LEU A 8 -1.00 -14.57 29.41
C LEU A 8 -0.03 -14.36 28.23
N THR A 9 0.29 -15.39 27.44
CA THR A 9 1.35 -15.30 26.41
C THR A 9 0.85 -15.42 24.95
N VAL A 10 -0.46 -15.54 24.70
CA VAL A 10 -0.97 -15.68 23.33
C VAL A 10 -1.85 -14.49 22.94
N TRP A 11 -1.27 -13.30 22.78
CA TRP A 11 -2.03 -12.14 22.26
C TRP A 11 -1.21 -11.17 21.39
N LEU A 12 -0.07 -11.59 20.84
CA LEU A 12 0.79 -10.67 20.08
C LEU A 12 1.19 -11.24 18.71
N LEU A 13 0.22 -11.52 17.83
CA LEU A 13 0.51 -11.93 16.45
C LEU A 13 -0.44 -11.30 15.42
N ALA A 14 -0.87 -10.05 15.60
CA ALA A 14 -1.75 -9.35 14.65
C ALA A 14 -1.20 -8.01 14.12
N ALA A 15 0.03 -7.62 14.49
CA ALA A 15 0.63 -6.37 14.01
C ALA A 15 1.64 -6.67 12.90
N GLY A 16 1.24 -6.52 11.62
CA GLY A 16 2.24 -6.37 10.56
C GLY A 16 1.94 -6.89 9.16
N LEU A 17 0.70 -7.12 8.73
CA LEU A 17 0.46 -7.21 7.29
C LEU A 17 0.58 -5.80 6.68
N SER A 18 1.82 -5.35 6.44
CA SER A 18 2.07 -4.29 5.47
C SER A 18 1.67 -4.84 4.11
N THR A 19 0.55 -4.35 3.57
CA THR A 19 0.21 -4.59 2.17
C THR A 19 1.33 -3.98 1.33
N ALA A 20 2.15 -4.82 0.71
CA ALA A 20 3.13 -4.37 -0.26
C ALA A 20 2.37 -3.59 -1.34
N GLN A 21 2.57 -2.26 -1.36
CA GLN A 21 1.86 -1.40 -2.28
C GLN A 21 2.31 -1.73 -3.69
N THR A 22 1.36 -2.10 -4.56
CA THR A 22 1.67 -2.55 -5.91
C THR A 22 1.54 -1.37 -6.86
N VAL A 23 2.63 -1.04 -7.56
CA VAL A 23 2.62 -0.03 -8.62
C VAL A 23 1.88 -0.60 -9.84
N SER A 24 0.85 0.11 -10.28
CA SER A 24 0.13 -0.13 -11.54
C SER A 24 0.72 0.75 -12.64
N SER A 25 1.06 0.14 -13.78
CA SER A 25 1.52 0.82 -14.98
C SER A 25 0.96 0.07 -16.20
N PRO A 26 0.02 0.63 -16.98
CA PRO A 26 -0.44 2.03 -16.94
C PRO A 26 -1.36 2.36 -15.74
N VAL A 27 -1.61 3.65 -15.53
CA VAL A 27 -2.63 4.13 -14.58
C VAL A 27 -4.00 3.54 -14.97
N PRO A 28 -4.78 2.96 -14.02
CA PRO A 28 -6.12 2.48 -14.29
C PRO A 28 -7.03 3.56 -14.90
N GLU A 29 -7.82 3.20 -15.90
CA GLU A 29 -8.72 4.13 -16.61
C GLU A 29 -9.68 4.85 -15.66
N ALA A 30 -10.21 4.16 -14.65
CA ALA A 30 -11.09 4.75 -13.65
C ALA A 30 -10.43 5.95 -12.91
N LEU A 31 -9.16 5.81 -12.54
CA LEU A 31 -8.38 6.90 -11.91
C LEU A 31 -8.09 8.02 -12.92
N ARG A 32 -7.71 7.66 -14.15
CA ARG A 32 -7.43 8.64 -15.21
C ARG A 32 -8.66 9.50 -15.50
N THR A 33 -9.84 8.89 -15.62
CA THR A 33 -11.10 9.61 -15.88
C THR A 33 -11.54 10.43 -14.66
N ALA A 34 -11.49 9.85 -13.45
CA ALA A 34 -11.95 10.52 -12.23
C ALA A 34 -11.14 11.79 -11.94
N PHE A 35 -9.82 11.73 -12.10
CA PHE A 35 -8.92 12.84 -11.82
C PHE A 35 -8.50 13.64 -13.06
N LYS A 36 -9.03 13.31 -14.25
CA LYS A 36 -8.70 13.93 -15.54
C LYS A 36 -7.19 14.01 -15.79
N LEU A 37 -6.49 12.90 -15.57
CA LEU A 37 -5.03 12.86 -15.59
C LEU A 37 -4.47 13.02 -17.01
N ASP A 38 -3.50 13.91 -17.14
CA ASP A 38 -2.70 14.07 -18.36
C ASP A 38 -1.94 12.78 -18.73
N PRO A 39 -1.65 12.51 -20.02
CA PRO A 39 -0.82 11.37 -20.43
C PRO A 39 0.56 11.30 -19.76
N PHE A 40 1.07 12.40 -19.21
CA PHE A 40 2.28 12.46 -18.38
C PHE A 40 2.27 11.45 -17.22
N TYR A 41 1.10 11.26 -16.56
CA TYR A 41 0.94 10.29 -15.47
C TYR A 41 0.76 8.89 -16.02
N GLN A 42 1.72 8.02 -15.74
CA GLN A 42 1.81 6.68 -16.34
C GLN A 42 1.80 5.57 -15.29
N LYS A 43 2.08 5.91 -14.03
CA LYS A 43 2.11 4.97 -12.91
C LYS A 43 1.18 5.43 -11.80
N SER A 44 0.60 4.49 -11.07
CA SER A 44 -0.17 4.77 -9.86
C SER A 44 0.04 3.72 -8.78
N VAL A 45 -0.04 4.12 -7.52
CA VAL A 45 -0.03 3.21 -6.37
C VAL A 45 -1.12 3.63 -5.39
N ASP A 46 -1.77 2.66 -4.74
CA ASP A 46 -2.67 2.95 -3.61
C ASP A 46 -1.86 3.01 -2.32
N ALA A 47 -1.84 4.18 -1.69
CA ALA A 47 -1.23 4.40 -0.40
C ALA A 47 -2.30 4.55 0.68
N SER A 48 -2.78 3.42 1.20
CA SER A 48 -3.80 3.38 2.27
C SER A 48 -5.09 4.11 1.87
N GLY A 49 -5.58 3.87 0.65
CA GLY A 49 -6.76 4.52 0.10
C GLY A 49 -6.51 5.91 -0.51
N LEU A 50 -5.25 6.35 -0.56
CA LEU A 50 -4.84 7.56 -1.27
C LEU A 50 -4.13 7.18 -2.57
N PRO A 51 -4.73 7.41 -3.75
CA PRO A 51 -4.08 7.12 -5.01
C PRO A 51 -2.96 8.13 -5.28
N ILE A 52 -1.71 7.65 -5.33
CA ILE A 52 -0.54 8.43 -5.73
C ILE A 52 -0.25 8.12 -7.19
N VAL A 53 -0.01 9.16 -7.99
CA VAL A 53 0.29 9.03 -9.43
C VAL A 53 1.63 9.64 -9.76
N SER A 54 2.35 9.04 -10.70
CA SER A 54 3.66 9.53 -11.12
C SER A 54 3.94 9.30 -12.60
N SER A 55 5.03 9.93 -13.08
CA SER A 55 5.49 9.78 -14.46
C SER A 55 6.35 8.53 -14.64
N ALA A 56 6.55 8.13 -15.90
CA ALA A 56 7.45 7.00 -16.22
C ALA A 56 8.90 7.20 -15.77
N LYS A 57 9.36 8.44 -15.55
CA LYS A 57 10.73 8.74 -15.13
C LYS A 57 11.01 8.44 -13.66
N VAL A 58 9.96 8.39 -12.82
CA VAL A 58 10.11 8.08 -11.39
C VAL A 58 10.33 6.58 -11.23
N ARG A 59 11.36 6.20 -10.47
CA ARG A 59 11.65 4.79 -10.14
C ARG A 59 10.60 4.27 -9.16
N ASP A 60 10.22 3.00 -9.29
CA ASP A 60 9.15 2.40 -8.49
C ASP A 60 9.48 2.38 -6.99
N GLN A 61 10.76 2.35 -6.61
CA GLN A 61 11.18 2.43 -5.20
C GLN A 61 10.93 3.80 -4.56
N ALA A 62 10.70 4.83 -5.36
CA ALA A 62 10.45 6.20 -4.91
C ALA A 62 8.97 6.61 -5.05
N LEU A 63 8.12 5.69 -5.50
CA LEU A 63 6.68 5.87 -5.66
C LEU A 63 5.94 5.20 -4.51
#